data_AF-A0A6P1J351-F1
#
_entry.id   AF-A0A6P1J351-F1
#
_cell.length_a   1.000
_cell.length_b   1.000
_cell.length_c   1.000
_cell.angle_alpha   90.00
_cell.angle_beta   90.00
_cell.angle_gamma   90.00
#
_symmetry.space_group_name_H-M   'P 1'
#
loop_
_entity.id
_entity.type
_entity.pdbx_description
1 polymer ?
#
loop_
_entity_poly.entity_id
_entity_poly.type
_entity_poly.pdbx_seq_one_letter_code
_entity_poly.pdbx_strand_id
1 'polypeptide(L)'
;MRVAEAIELDVKTERALRTLSKGRRVEARVQQRARVILLAAQGWQNTEIAVEVRLDRRQVALWRRRFMERGVEALLHDAPRAGRTPSLTTALEAHIVRTTLHNPPAPDTPWSTRSLAAHLGVSATTIRRVWQRNGITPGA
;
A
#
# COMPACT_ATOMS: atom_id res chain seq x y z
N MET A 1 28.15 9.07 -12.29
CA MET A 1 27.69 7.68 -12.43
C MET A 1 27.57 7.10 -11.03
N ARG A 2 26.37 6.91 -10.47
CA ARG A 2 26.21 6.32 -9.12
C ARG A 2 26.35 4.81 -9.26
N VAL A 3 27.48 4.25 -8.83
CA VAL A 3 27.71 2.82 -8.74
C VAL A 3 26.74 2.25 -7.71
N ALA A 4 25.99 1.20 -8.07
CA ALA A 4 25.08 0.54 -7.14
C ALA A 4 25.91 -0.27 -6.13
N GLU A 5 25.58 -0.17 -4.84
CA GLU A 5 26.25 -0.87 -3.76
C GLU A 5 26.29 -2.39 -4.03
N ALA A 6 27.47 -2.98 -3.86
CA ALA A 6 27.68 -4.41 -4.09
C ALA A 6 26.87 -5.21 -3.07
N ILE A 7 26.13 -6.21 -3.54
CA ILE A 7 25.39 -7.11 -2.66
C ILE A 7 26.30 -8.29 -2.35
N GLU A 8 26.85 -8.33 -1.14
CA GLU A 8 27.56 -9.50 -0.64
C GLU A 8 26.54 -10.53 -0.17
N LEU A 9 26.64 -11.75 -0.72
CA LEU A 9 25.75 -12.86 -0.38
C LEU A 9 26.52 -13.89 0.43
N ASP A 10 25.99 -14.26 1.60
CA ASP A 10 26.43 -15.47 2.28
C ASP A 10 25.98 -16.73 1.51
N VAL A 11 26.65 -17.87 1.73
CA VAL A 11 26.38 -19.13 1.02
C VAL A 11 24.94 -19.63 1.22
N LYS A 12 24.35 -19.43 2.41
CA LYS A 12 22.98 -19.84 2.72
C LYS A 12 21.97 -18.99 1.96
N THR A 13 22.20 -17.69 1.92
CA THR A 13 21.39 -16.69 1.24
C THR A 13 21.47 -16.87 -0.28
N GLU A 14 22.67 -17.07 -0.83
CA GLU A 14 22.84 -17.38 -2.26
C GLU A 14 22.09 -18.66 -2.65
N ARG A 15 22.20 -19.73 -1.83
CA ARG A 15 21.48 -20.98 -2.05
C ARG A 15 19.97 -20.77 -2.02
N ALA A 16 19.46 -20.01 -1.06
CA ALA A 16 18.03 -19.68 -0.98
C ALA A 16 17.55 -18.92 -2.22
N LEU A 17 18.29 -17.91 -2.67
CA LEU A 17 17.98 -17.14 -3.89
C LEU A 17 17.99 -18.03 -5.15
N ARG A 18 18.95 -18.96 -5.25
CA ARG A 18 19.01 -19.93 -6.36
C ARG A 18 17.78 -20.84 -6.37
N THR A 19 17.39 -21.38 -5.22
CA THR A 19 16.15 -22.17 -5.07
C THR A 19 14.92 -21.37 -5.49
N LEU A 20 14.80 -20.13 -5.02
CA LEU A 20 13.68 -19.25 -5.38
C LEU A 20 13.67 -18.92 -6.88
N SER A 21 14.83 -18.66 -7.49
CA SER A 21 14.92 -18.29 -8.92
C SER A 21 14.58 -19.43 -9.89
N LYS A 22 14.71 -20.69 -9.47
CA LYS A 22 14.51 -21.89 -10.32
C LYS A 22 13.32 -22.76 -9.88
N GLY A 23 12.67 -22.42 -8.78
CA GLY A 23 11.61 -23.23 -8.18
C GLY A 23 10.34 -23.21 -9.03
N ARG A 24 9.91 -24.38 -9.55
CA ARG A 24 8.70 -24.50 -10.39
C ARG A 24 7.41 -24.10 -9.67
N ARG A 25 7.35 -24.24 -8.35
CA ARG A 25 6.19 -23.85 -7.51
C ARG A 25 6.28 -22.42 -6.97
N VAL A 26 7.36 -21.71 -7.28
CA VAL A 26 7.57 -20.32 -6.84
C VAL A 26 6.89 -19.41 -7.84
N GLU A 27 6.17 -18.39 -7.37
CA GLU A 27 5.54 -17.42 -8.25
C GLU A 27 6.57 -16.67 -9.12
N ALA A 28 6.23 -16.43 -10.39
CA ALA A 28 7.14 -15.82 -11.36
C ALA A 28 7.75 -14.49 -10.89
N ARG A 29 6.96 -13.66 -10.17
CA ARG A 29 7.45 -12.39 -9.60
C ARG A 29 8.56 -12.59 -8.57
N VAL A 30 8.48 -13.63 -7.75
CA VAL A 30 9.49 -13.95 -6.74
C VAL A 30 10.74 -14.50 -7.42
N GLN A 31 10.57 -15.32 -8.46
CA GLN A 31 11.70 -15.81 -9.26
C GLN A 31 12.48 -14.65 -9.91
N GLN A 32 11.77 -13.69 -10.52
CA GLN A 32 12.38 -12.49 -11.11
C GLN A 32 13.13 -11.66 -10.07
N ARG A 33 12.52 -11.42 -8.90
CA ARG A 33 13.15 -10.68 -7.79
C ARG A 33 14.41 -11.36 -7.28
N ALA A 34 14.39 -12.69 -7.12
CA ALA A 34 15.57 -13.45 -6.73
C ALA A 34 16.69 -13.36 -7.79
N ARG A 35 16.33 -13.41 -9.08
CA ARG A 35 17.28 -13.25 -10.19
C ARG A 35 17.92 -11.86 -10.23
N VAL A 36 17.16 -10.80 -9.90
CA VAL A 36 17.70 -9.45 -9.73
C VAL A 36 18.85 -9.42 -8.72
N ILE A 37 18.67 -10.04 -7.55
CA ILE A 37 19.69 -10.03 -6.49
C ILE A 37 20.90 -10.88 -6.88
N LEU A 38 20.69 -12.03 -7.50
CA LEU A 38 21.79 -12.89 -7.98
C LEU A 38 22.68 -12.17 -9.02
N LEU A 39 22.09 -11.46 -9.98
CA LEU A 39 22.85 -10.69 -10.96
C LEU A 39 23.53 -9.47 -10.32
N ALA A 40 22.84 -8.81 -9.38
CA ALA A 40 23.41 -7.71 -8.61
C ALA A 40 24.65 -8.12 -7.80
N ALA A 41 24.64 -9.32 -7.21
CA ALA A 41 25.78 -9.89 -6.50
C ALA A 41 26.95 -10.28 -7.43
N GLN A 42 26.66 -10.54 -8.71
CA GLN A 42 27.69 -10.75 -9.74
C GLN A 42 28.29 -9.42 -10.26
N GLY A 43 27.90 -8.27 -9.71
CA GLY A 43 28.42 -6.96 -10.11
C GLY A 43 27.71 -6.32 -11.30
N TRP A 44 26.58 -6.89 -11.77
CA TRP A 44 25.85 -6.33 -12.90
C TRP A 44 25.21 -4.97 -12.56
N GLN A 45 25.14 -4.09 -13.55
CA GLN A 45 24.49 -2.79 -13.41
C GLN A 45 22.97 -2.93 -13.47
N ASN A 46 22.26 -2.04 -12.77
CA ASN A 46 20.79 -2.08 -12.71
C ASN A 46 20.12 -1.96 -14.09
N THR A 47 20.76 -1.30 -15.06
CA THR A 47 20.31 -1.20 -16.45
C THR A 47 20.39 -2.53 -17.18
N GLU A 48 21.47 -3.28 -16.99
CA GLU A 48 21.68 -4.59 -17.63
C GLU A 48 20.75 -5.63 -17.01
N ILE A 49 20.64 -5.62 -15.68
CA ILE A 49 19.70 -6.47 -14.94
C ILE A 49 18.27 -6.22 -15.41
N ALA A 50 17.86 -4.96 -15.54
CA ALA A 50 16.52 -4.58 -15.97
C ALA A 50 16.14 -5.21 -17.32
N VAL A 51 17.05 -5.19 -18.29
CA VAL A 51 16.86 -5.83 -19.60
C VAL A 51 16.74 -7.34 -19.44
N GLU A 52 17.67 -7.97 -18.71
CA GLU A 52 17.73 -9.41 -18.53
C GLU A 52 16.48 -9.99 -17.83
N VAL A 53 16.00 -9.34 -16.77
CA VAL A 53 14.83 -9.82 -16.02
C VAL A 53 13.49 -9.24 -16.50
N ARG A 54 13.52 -8.40 -17.53
CA ARG A 54 12.36 -7.68 -18.10
C ARG A 54 11.60 -6.83 -17.07
N LEU A 55 12.34 -6.06 -16.28
CA LEU A 55 11.79 -5.10 -15.29
C LEU A 55 12.29 -3.68 -15.58
N ASP A 56 11.58 -2.69 -15.06
CA ASP A 56 12.07 -1.31 -15.06
C ASP A 56 13.28 -1.15 -14.12
N ARG A 57 14.22 -0.27 -14.48
CA ARG A 57 15.41 0.03 -13.67
C ARG A 57 15.08 0.47 -12.25
N ARG A 58 13.98 1.22 -12.05
CA ARG A 58 13.50 1.63 -10.72
C ARG A 58 13.02 0.44 -9.89
N GLN A 59 12.37 -0.53 -10.52
CA GLN A 59 11.96 -1.77 -9.86
C GLN A 59 13.19 -2.58 -9.41
N VAL A 60 14.21 -2.68 -10.26
CA VAL A 60 15.49 -3.33 -9.89
C VAL A 60 16.12 -2.64 -8.67
N ALA A 61 16.22 -1.31 -8.69
CA ALA A 61 16.76 -0.54 -7.57
C ALA A 61 15.94 -0.74 -6.27
N LEU A 62 14.61 -0.77 -6.38
CA LEU A 62 13.71 -1.02 -5.26
C LEU A 62 13.97 -2.40 -4.62
N TRP A 63 14.08 -3.46 -5.43
CA TRP A 63 14.30 -4.81 -4.91
C TRP A 63 15.69 -4.98 -4.30
N ARG A 64 16.73 -4.40 -4.90
CA ARG A 64 18.07 -4.37 -4.29
C ARG A 64 18.03 -3.71 -2.91
N ARG A 65 17.41 -2.53 -2.81
CA ARG A 65 17.27 -1.81 -1.54
C ARG A 65 16.50 -2.64 -0.51
N ARG A 66 15.34 -3.20 -0.88
CA ARG A 66 14.54 -4.03 0.02
C ARG A 66 15.29 -5.27 0.51
N PHE A 67 16.08 -5.89 -0.36
CA PHE A 67 16.93 -7.01 0.02
C PHE A 67 18.01 -6.59 1.03
N MET A 68 18.65 -5.43 0.84
CA MET A 68 19.63 -4.92 1.81
C MET A 68 18.98 -4.63 3.18
N GLU A 69 17.73 -4.18 3.21
CA GLU A 69 17.01 -3.86 4.45
C GLU A 69 16.47 -5.10 5.20
N ARG A 70 16.01 -6.13 4.46
CA ARG A 70 15.22 -7.25 5.04
C ARG A 70 15.59 -8.65 4.51
N GLY A 71 16.63 -8.76 3.69
CA GLY A 71 17.09 -10.02 3.11
C GLY A 71 16.09 -10.69 2.16
N VAL A 72 16.14 -12.02 2.11
CA VAL A 72 15.32 -12.85 1.21
C VAL A 72 13.81 -12.66 1.44
N GLU A 73 13.40 -12.46 2.69
CA GLU A 73 12.00 -12.25 3.08
C GLU A 73 11.37 -11.06 2.34
N ALA A 74 12.17 -10.03 2.06
CA ALA A 74 11.74 -8.83 1.35
C ALA A 74 11.31 -9.11 -0.10
N LEU A 75 11.71 -10.25 -0.68
CA LEU A 75 11.39 -10.63 -2.05
C LEU A 75 10.08 -11.42 -2.16
N LEU A 76 9.68 -12.09 -1.07
CA LEU A 76 8.51 -12.95 -1.01
C LEU A 76 7.20 -12.16 -1.03
N HIS A 77 7.18 -11.03 -0.32
CA HIS A 77 5.95 -10.26 -0.10
C HIS A 77 6.07 -8.85 -0.67
N ASP A 78 5.01 -8.39 -1.32
CA ASP A 78 4.86 -6.97 -1.59
C ASP A 78 4.59 -6.24 -0.27
N ALA A 79 5.13 -5.02 -0.13
CA ALA A 79 4.75 -4.16 0.98
C ALA A 79 3.21 -4.02 0.98
N PRO A 80 2.55 -4.06 2.15
CA PRO A 80 1.12 -3.84 2.23
C PRO A 80 0.82 -2.55 1.50
N ARG A 81 0.01 -2.65 0.43
CA ARG A 81 -0.41 -1.48 -0.33
C ARG A 81 -1.13 -0.60 0.67
N ALA A 82 -0.60 0.60 0.93
CA ALA A 82 -1.38 1.64 1.58
C ALA A 82 -2.64 1.76 0.72
N GLY A 83 -3.77 1.32 1.26
CA GLY A 83 -5.05 1.43 0.58
C GLY A 83 -5.27 2.89 0.19
N ARG A 84 -6.13 3.12 -0.80
CA ARG A 84 -6.52 4.48 -1.18
C ARG A 84 -6.86 5.27 0.09
N THR A 85 -6.14 6.36 0.36
CA THR A 85 -6.45 7.25 1.48
C THR A 85 -7.94 7.55 1.40
N PRO A 86 -8.74 7.22 2.42
CA PRO A 86 -10.17 7.48 2.36
C PRO A 86 -10.35 8.97 2.10
N SER A 87 -11.17 9.31 1.10
CA SER A 87 -11.47 10.69 0.73
C SER A 87 -12.13 11.47 1.87
N LEU A 88 -12.51 10.77 2.95
CA LEU A 88 -13.05 11.30 4.18
C LEU A 88 -11.99 11.12 5.26
N THR A 89 -11.56 12.23 5.88
CA THR A 89 -10.69 12.16 7.04
C THR A 89 -11.48 11.63 8.25
N THR A 90 -10.84 10.84 9.10
CA THR A 90 -11.44 10.32 10.35
C THR A 90 -12.01 11.46 11.21
N ALA A 91 -11.35 12.62 11.20
CA ALA A 91 -11.81 13.82 11.90
C ALA A 91 -13.17 14.34 11.37
N LEU A 92 -13.36 14.35 10.05
CA LEU A 92 -14.63 14.79 9.45
C LEU A 92 -15.74 13.77 9.70
N GLU A 93 -15.43 12.47 9.66
CA GLU A 93 -16.38 11.42 10.03
C GLU A 93 -16.87 11.56 11.47
N ALA A 94 -15.94 11.70 12.42
CA ALA A 94 -16.27 11.92 13.83
C ALA A 94 -17.08 13.20 14.04
N HIS A 95 -16.77 14.26 13.30
CA HIS A 95 -17.53 15.51 13.36
C HIS A 95 -18.97 15.34 12.88
N ILE A 96 -19.19 14.62 11.76
CA ILE A 96 -20.52 14.32 11.23
C ILE A 96 -21.34 13.51 12.24
N VAL A 97 -20.76 12.45 12.81
CA VAL A 97 -21.44 11.60 13.81
C VAL A 97 -21.82 12.42 15.05
N ARG A 98 -20.88 13.19 15.60
CA ARG A 98 -21.11 14.02 16.80
C ARG A 98 -22.23 15.04 16.57
N THR A 99 -22.21 15.75 15.46
CA THR A 99 -23.23 16.76 15.14
C THR A 99 -24.59 16.12 14.91
N THR A 100 -24.63 14.91 14.31
CA THR A 100 -25.89 14.17 14.13
C THR A 100 -26.54 13.81 15.47
N LEU A 101 -25.76 13.39 16.45
CA LEU A 101 -26.27 12.89 17.74
C LEU A 101 -26.55 13.98 18.78
N HIS A 102 -25.79 15.08 18.76
CA HIS A 102 -25.80 16.05 19.87
C HIS A 102 -26.34 17.43 19.51
N ASN A 103 -26.54 17.74 18.23
CA ASN A 103 -26.94 19.08 17.81
C ASN A 103 -28.04 19.03 16.74
N PRO A 104 -29.26 18.57 17.07
CA PRO A 104 -30.37 18.60 16.12
C PRO A 104 -30.75 20.06 15.79
N PRO A 105 -31.27 20.34 14.57
CA PRO A 105 -31.62 21.68 14.14
C PRO A 105 -32.79 22.29 14.92
N ALA A 106 -33.66 21.46 15.51
CA ALA A 106 -34.72 21.85 16.43
C ALA A 106 -35.08 20.64 17.33
N PRO A 107 -35.66 20.85 18.53
CA PRO A 107 -35.96 19.78 19.49
C PRO A 107 -36.79 18.62 18.91
N ASP A 108 -37.69 18.89 17.96
CA ASP A 108 -38.56 17.88 17.32
C ASP A 108 -38.25 17.66 15.82
N THR A 109 -37.13 18.18 15.31
CA THR A 109 -36.79 18.04 13.88
C THR A 109 -35.47 17.28 13.72
N PRO A 110 -35.49 16.00 13.29
CA PRO A 110 -34.27 15.25 13.07
C PRO A 110 -33.49 15.78 11.86
N TRP A 111 -32.18 15.53 11.83
CA TRP A 111 -31.35 15.84 10.67
C TRP A 111 -31.80 15.07 9.43
N SER A 112 -31.98 15.78 8.31
CA SER A 112 -31.98 15.15 7.00
C SER A 112 -30.57 15.12 6.43
N THR A 113 -30.29 14.21 5.50
CA THR A 113 -28.99 14.18 4.79
C THR A 113 -28.64 15.54 4.16
N ARG A 114 -29.65 16.26 3.65
CA ARG A 114 -29.47 17.57 3.01
C ARG A 114 -29.27 18.70 4.00
N SER A 115 -30.01 18.73 5.10
CA SER A 115 -29.86 19.78 6.11
C SER A 115 -28.53 19.68 6.85
N LEU A 116 -28.07 18.47 7.19
CA LEU A 116 -26.76 18.29 7.82
C LEU A 116 -25.61 18.58 6.85
N ALA A 117 -25.77 18.21 5.58
CA ALA A 117 -24.82 18.56 4.52
C ALA A 117 -24.63 20.07 4.36
N ALA A 118 -25.73 20.82 4.34
CA ALA A 118 -25.71 22.29 4.27
C ALA A 118 -25.06 22.90 5.53
N HIS A 119 -25.34 22.34 6.71
CA HIS A 119 -24.77 22.82 7.98
C HIS A 119 -23.26 22.59 8.08
N LEU A 120 -22.76 21.45 7.60
CA LEU A 120 -21.35 21.06 7.69
C LEU A 120 -20.53 21.42 6.44
N GLY A 121 -21.15 22.00 5.41
CA GLY A 121 -20.47 22.33 4.15
C GLY A 121 -19.95 21.12 3.37
N VAL A 122 -20.57 19.95 3.53
CA VAL A 122 -20.18 18.69 2.87
C VAL A 122 -21.27 18.18 1.95
N SER A 123 -20.94 17.26 1.04
CA SER A 123 -21.94 16.67 0.15
C SER A 123 -22.93 15.77 0.91
N ALA A 124 -24.20 15.74 0.47
CA ALA A 124 -25.21 14.84 1.03
C ALA A 124 -24.84 13.34 0.86
N THR A 125 -24.04 13.00 -0.17
CA THR A 125 -23.52 11.65 -0.36
C THR A 125 -22.46 11.28 0.69
N THR A 126 -21.64 12.25 1.13
CA THR A 126 -20.74 12.09 2.27
C THR A 126 -21.50 11.77 3.55
N ILE A 127 -22.53 12.57 3.89
CA ILE A 127 -23.36 12.35 5.07
C ILE A 127 -24.01 10.96 5.05
N ARG A 128 -24.65 10.60 3.92
CA ARG A 128 -25.31 9.29 3.77
C ARG A 128 -24.34 8.13 3.97
N ARG A 129 -23.13 8.21 3.42
CA ARG A 129 -22.10 7.17 3.57
C ARG A 129 -21.64 7.03 5.03
N VAL A 130 -21.47 8.15 5.73
CA VAL A 130 -21.09 8.14 7.16
C VAL A 130 -22.19 7.50 8.01
N TRP A 131 -23.45 7.89 7.80
CA TRP A 131 -24.57 7.27 8.51
C TRP A 131 -24.69 5.77 8.26
N GLN A 132 -24.58 5.32 7.00
CA GLN A 132 -24.59 3.89 6.66
C GLN A 132 -23.44 3.12 7.31
N ARG A 133 -22.24 3.69 7.35
CA ARG A 133 -21.07 3.07 8.00
C ARG A 133 -21.20 2.94 9.50
N ASN A 134 -21.84 3.91 10.15
CA ASN A 134 -21.98 3.99 11.60
C ASN A 134 -23.34 3.51 12.10
N GLY A 135 -24.20 2.96 11.23
CA GLY A 135 -25.54 2.46 11.59
C GLY A 135 -26.51 3.53 12.10
N ILE A 136 -26.29 4.81 11.75
CA ILE A 136 -27.10 5.93 12.25
C ILE A 136 -28.34 6.09 11.38
N THR A 137 -29.51 6.03 12.02
CA THR A 137 -30.79 6.36 11.38
C THR A 137 -31.26 7.72 11.93
N PRO A 138 -31.44 8.74 11.09
CA PRO A 138 -31.94 10.03 11.56
C PRO A 138 -33.42 9.91 11.90
N GLY A 139 -33.79 10.24 13.14
CA GLY A 139 -35.18 10.24 13.59
C GLY A 139 -35.69 8.92 14.16
N ALA A 140 -34.81 8.12 14.78
CA ALA A 140 -35.24 7.09 15.74
C ALA A 140 -35.33 7.70 17.16
#